data_AF-A0AAE0KH52-F1
#
_entry.id   AF-A0AAE0KH52-F1
#
_cell.length_a   1.000
_cell.length_b   1.000
_cell.length_c   1.000
_cell.angle_alpha   90.00
_cell.angle_beta   90.00
_cell.angle_gamma   90.00
#
_symmetry.space_group_name_H-M   'P 1'
#
loop_
_entity.id
_entity.type
_entity.pdbx_description
1 polymer ?
#
loop_
_entity_poly.entity_id
_entity_poly.type
_entity_poly.pdbx_seq_one_letter_code
_entity_poly.pdbx_strand_id
1 'polypeptide(L)'
;MVIYVTVNATLPALVPNEEYLLQVESIALYMAMQAKKAQSYISCPQIRVTGGGNGTPGPLVALPRAYKTNDPEILVNMGAI
;
A
#
# COMPACT_ATOMS: atom_id res chain seq x y z
N MET A 1 -7.10 23.25 15.65
CA MET A 1 -8.10 22.25 15.30
C MET A 1 -7.56 21.45 14.13
N VAL A 2 -7.06 20.24 14.38
CA VAL A 2 -6.51 19.39 13.32
C VAL A 2 -7.68 18.62 12.71
N ILE A 3 -7.95 18.84 11.43
CA ILE A 3 -8.95 18.10 10.68
C ILE A 3 -8.25 16.81 10.22
N TYR A 4 -8.34 15.75 11.02
CA TYR A 4 -7.74 14.47 10.64
C TYR A 4 -8.58 13.85 9.52
N VAL A 5 -7.99 13.64 8.35
CA VAL A 5 -8.63 12.89 7.26
C VAL A 5 -8.29 11.42 7.43
N THR A 6 -9.31 10.57 7.52
CA THR A 6 -9.15 9.11 7.62
C THR A 6 -9.17 8.47 6.25
N VAL A 7 -8.26 7.53 6.01
CA VAL A 7 -8.24 6.70 4.80
C VAL A 7 -9.07 5.44 5.07
N ASN A 8 -10.08 5.21 4.24
CA ASN A 8 -10.97 4.06 4.37
C ASN A 8 -10.69 3.05 3.26
N ALA A 9 -10.66 1.77 3.60
CA ALA A 9 -10.56 0.65 2.67
C ALA A 9 -11.64 -0.40 3.00
N THR A 10 -12.16 -1.07 1.97
CA THR A 10 -13.15 -2.13 2.14
C THR A 10 -12.48 -3.49 1.96
N LEU A 11 -12.67 -4.40 2.94
CA LEU A 11 -12.18 -5.77 2.83
C LEU A 11 -13.02 -6.56 1.81
N PRO A 12 -12.42 -7.33 0.90
CA PRO A 12 -13.15 -8.22 0.01
C PRO A 12 -13.96 -9.26 0.80
N ALA A 13 -15.23 -9.43 0.47
CA ALA A 13 -16.11 -10.37 1.17
C ALA A 13 -15.66 -11.84 1.06
N LEU A 14 -14.89 -12.16 0.01
CA LEU A 14 -14.36 -13.51 -0.22
C LEU A 14 -13.06 -13.81 0.53
N VAL A 15 -12.48 -12.84 1.25
CA VAL A 15 -11.22 -13.08 1.97
C VAL A 15 -11.44 -14.14 3.07
N PRO A 16 -10.52 -15.11 3.25
CA PRO A 16 -10.66 -16.12 4.30
C PRO A 16 -10.64 -15.54 5.72
N ASN A 17 -11.20 -16.31 6.66
CA ASN A 17 -11.28 -15.93 8.07
C ASN A 17 -10.01 -16.33 8.84
N GLU A 18 -9.01 -15.44 8.84
CA GLU A 18 -7.70 -15.70 9.46
C GLU A 18 -7.07 -14.42 10.05
N GLU A 19 -5.83 -14.52 10.51
CA GLU A 19 -5.00 -13.37 10.92
C GLU A 19 -4.20 -12.83 9.73
N TYR A 20 -4.24 -11.51 9.53
CA TYR A 20 -3.54 -10.83 8.43
C TYR A 20 -2.74 -9.64 8.95
N LEU A 21 -1.65 -9.31 8.27
CA LEU A 21 -1.01 -8.01 8.38
C LEU A 21 -1.61 -7.09 7.31
N LEU A 22 -2.29 -6.03 7.74
CA LEU A 22 -2.80 -5.01 6.83
C LEU A 22 -1.70 -3.97 6.62
N GLN A 23 -1.09 -3.95 5.44
CA GLN A 23 -0.10 -2.94 5.09
C GLN A 23 -0.77 -1.69 4.53
N VAL A 24 -0.59 -0.57 5.21
CA VAL A 24 -0.97 0.77 4.74
C VAL A 24 0.29 1.48 4.30
N GLU A 25 0.32 1.94 3.05
CA GLU A 25 1.46 2.62 2.46
C GLU A 25 1.05 3.94 1.82
N SER A 26 1.81 4.99 2.11
CA SER A 26 1.70 6.30 1.47
C SER A 26 3.04 6.66 0.86
N ILE A 27 3.09 6.84 -0.46
CA ILE A 27 4.33 7.16 -1.19
C ILE A 27 4.32 8.66 -1.53
N ALA A 28 5.20 9.43 -0.91
CA ALA A 28 5.37 10.84 -1.21
C ALA A 28 6.31 11.03 -2.41
N LEU A 29 5.78 11.62 -3.49
CA LEU A 29 6.46 11.76 -4.78
C LEU A 29 7.13 13.13 -4.99
N TYR A 30 7.13 14.00 -3.98
CA TYR A 30 7.62 15.38 -4.11
C TYR A 30 9.10 15.51 -4.51
N MET A 31 9.93 14.50 -4.22
CA MET A 31 11.32 14.41 -4.67
C MET A 31 11.57 13.24 -5.63
N ALA A 32 10.51 12.60 -6.14
CA ALA A 32 10.60 11.39 -6.96
C ALA A 32 11.22 11.59 -8.35
N MET A 33 11.60 12.82 -8.74
CA MET A 33 12.32 13.07 -10.00
C MET A 33 13.73 12.46 -9.99
N GLN A 34 14.25 12.13 -8.81
CA GLN A 34 15.54 11.49 -8.62
C GLN A 34 15.32 10.07 -8.09
N ALA A 35 16.06 9.11 -8.64
CA ALA A 35 16.01 7.73 -8.16
C ALA A 35 16.32 7.67 -6.65
N LYS A 36 15.56 6.85 -5.93
CA LYS A 36 15.65 6.62 -4.47
C LYS A 36 15.26 7.82 -3.59
N LYS A 37 14.56 8.81 -4.16
CA LYS A 37 14.08 9.98 -3.40
C LYS A 37 12.58 10.01 -3.16
N ALA A 38 11.83 9.04 -3.68
CA ALA A 38 10.46 8.77 -3.22
C ALA A 38 10.48 8.28 -1.77
N GLN A 39 9.56 8.77 -0.94
CA GLN A 39 9.48 8.43 0.48
C GLN A 39 8.22 7.63 0.76
N SER A 40 8.38 6.35 1.13
CA SER A 40 7.26 5.48 1.53
C SER A 40 7.07 5.53 3.04
N TYR A 41 5.88 5.95 3.49
CA TYR A 41 5.41 5.86 4.87
C TYR A 41 4.55 4.61 5.01
N ILE A 42 5.00 3.63 5.78
CA ILE A 42 4.39 2.30 5.86
C ILE A 42 3.99 1.99 7.30
N SER A 43 2.82 1.37 7.47
CA SER A 43 2.34 0.81 8.74
C SER A 43 1.71 -0.57 8.50
N CYS A 44 1.97 -1.54 9.40
CA CYS A 44 1.46 -2.90 9.29
C CYS A 44 0.74 -3.36 10.58
N PRO A 45 -0.49 -2.88 10.85
CA PRO A 45 -1.32 -3.44 11.91
C PRO A 45 -1.70 -4.91 11.63
N GLN A 46 -1.72 -5.71 12.70
CA GLN A 46 -2.26 -7.06 12.68
C GLN A 46 -3.77 -7.03 12.91
N ILE A 47 -4.52 -7.70 12.05
CA ILE A 47 -5.98 -7.79 12.11
C ILE A 47 -6.43 -9.24 12.06
N ARG A 48 -7.61 -9.52 12.61
CA ARG A 48 -8.29 -10.81 12.48
C ARG A 48 -9.57 -10.61 11.69
N VAL A 49 -9.69 -11.30 10.56
CA VAL A 49 -10.88 -11.22 9.71
C VAL A 49 -11.91 -12.25 10.17
N THR A 50 -13.16 -11.81 10.26
CA THR A 50 -14.33 -12.65 10.57
C THR A 50 -15.46 -12.37 9.56
N GLY A 51 -16.33 -13.35 9.32
CA GLY A 51 -17.44 -13.21 8.38
C GLY A 51 -17.04 -13.18 6.89
N GLY A 52 -15.81 -13.57 6.57
CA GLY A 52 -15.27 -13.72 5.22
C GLY A 52 -15.69 -15.01 4.51
N GLY A 53 -15.15 -15.22 3.31
CA GLY A 53 -15.50 -16.30 2.39
C GLY A 53 -14.38 -17.34 2.20
N ASN A 54 -14.37 -17.98 1.03
CA ASN A 54 -13.42 -19.05 0.68
C ASN A 54 -12.59 -18.71 -0.58
N GLY A 55 -12.31 -17.43 -0.80
CA GLY A 55 -11.47 -16.96 -1.89
C GLY A 55 -9.99 -17.18 -1.62
N THR A 56 -9.19 -17.27 -2.67
CA THR A 56 -7.74 -17.39 -2.56
C THR A 56 -7.10 -16.04 -2.92
N PRO A 57 -6.41 -15.35 -1.98
CA PRO A 57 -5.73 -14.10 -2.28
C PRO A 57 -4.68 -14.29 -3.38
N GLY A 58 -4.73 -13.45 -4.42
CA GLY A 58 -3.79 -13.47 -5.51
C GLY A 58 -4.03 -12.35 -6.51
N PRO A 59 -3.01 -11.95 -7.29
CA PRO A 59 -1.62 -12.44 -7.26
C PRO A 59 -0.85 -11.99 -6.00
N LEU A 60 0.08 -12.83 -5.54
CA LEU A 60 0.91 -12.52 -4.38
C LEU A 60 2.22 -11.86 -4.81
N VAL A 61 2.66 -10.87 -4.03
CA VAL A 61 3.92 -10.16 -4.23
C VAL A 61 4.76 -10.21 -2.96
N ALA A 62 6.09 -10.22 -3.12
CA ALA A 62 7.02 -10.18 -2.00
C ALA A 62 7.51 -8.74 -1.79
N LEU A 63 7.40 -8.23 -0.56
CA LEU A 63 7.96 -6.94 -0.17
C LEU A 63 9.32 -7.16 0.51
N PRO A 64 10.34 -6.32 0.23
CA PRO A 64 10.32 -5.06 -0.52
C PRO A 64 10.49 -5.18 -2.06
N ARG A 65 10.51 -6.39 -2.64
CA ARG A 65 10.83 -6.62 -4.06
C ARG A 65 9.69 -6.27 -5.03
N ALA A 66 8.49 -6.03 -4.54
CA ALA A 66 7.32 -5.71 -5.37
C ALA A 66 7.52 -4.39 -6.15
N TYR A 67 8.23 -3.43 -5.55
CA TYR A 67 8.50 -2.14 -6.16
C TYR A 67 9.98 -2.00 -6.54
N LYS A 68 10.25 -1.43 -7.70
CA LYS A 68 11.57 -1.04 -8.15
C LYS A 68 11.68 0.48 -8.11
N THR A 69 12.85 0.97 -7.75
CA THR A 69 13.14 2.42 -7.74
C THR A 69 12.94 3.08 -9.10
N ASN A 70 12.96 2.28 -10.18
CA ASN A 70 12.85 2.76 -11.55
C ASN A 70 11.48 2.48 -12.17
N ASP A 71 10.50 2.05 -11.37
CA ASP A 71 9.12 1.93 -11.85
C ASP A 71 8.60 3.32 -12.24
N PRO A 72 7.87 3.45 -13.36
CA PRO A 72 7.45 4.73 -13.90
C PRO A 72 6.54 5.52 -12.94
N GLU A 73 5.86 4.82 -12.02
CA GLU A 73 5.01 5.43 -11.00
C GLU A 73 5.78 5.87 -9.73
N ILE A 74 7.02 5.41 -9.56
CA ILE A 74 7.88 5.72 -8.40
C ILE A 74 8.98 6.72 -8.75
N LEU A 75 9.50 6.68 -9.98
CA LEU A 75 10.43 7.67 -10.53
C LEU A 75 9.66 8.61 -11.47
N VAL A 76 8.95 9.58 -10.90
CA VAL A 76 8.10 10.50 -11.64
C VAL A 76 8.65 11.93 -11.60
N ASN A 77 8.60 12.60 -12.75
CA ASN A 77 8.84 14.04 -12.84
C ASN A 77 7.51 14.79 -12.74
N MET A 78 7.14 15.23 -11.53
CA MET A 78 5.91 15.99 -11.30
C MET A 78 5.94 17.41 -11.89
N GLY A 79 7.10 17.93 -12.33
CA GLY A 79 7.21 19.23 -12.99
C GLY A 79 7.03 19.17 -14.52
N ALA A 80 6.85 17.98 -15.08
CA ALA A 80 6.65 17.74 -16.52
C ALA A 80 5.24 17.21 -16.87
N ILE A 81 4.35 17.13 -15.87
CA ILE A 81 2.90 16.91 -16.02
C ILE A 81 2.16 18.23 -15.86
#